data_AF-A0A430PY74-F1
#
_entry.id   AF-A0A430PY74-F1
#
_cell.length_a   1.000
_cell.length_b   1.000
_cell.length_c   1.000
_cell.angle_alpha   90.00
_cell.angle_beta   90.00
_cell.angle_gamma   90.00
#
_symmetry.space_group_name_H-M   'P 1'
#
loop_
_entity.id
_entity.type
_entity.pdbx_description
1 polymer ?
#
loop_
_entity_poly.entity_id
_entity_poly.type
_entity_poly.pdbx_seq_one_letter_code
_entity_poly.pdbx_strand_id
1 'polypeptide(L)'
;MELLVDCSLDAKAHSLNKIESEMWDHYAQSFYTGSLDSHKDASRLWVKDKCPVVENYIGFIETYRDPLGVRAEFESFVAVVNRSMSSKFQRLVDNAVDLLSNLPWPSTYEKDRFLQPDFTSLDVVTFATSGIPVGINIPNYDDVRQVDGFKNVSLGNVLSARFKDPKSEFLREEDKKLYVDHAESSFKLQVGLHELLGHGSRKLFQRSGDGILNFDTNSTKDIISGGPIHSCCKSKTILILRHFYAPPGHYRANVCGAVFGCGAKSQGVDDAHSCVLTTYYSKPTSEL
;
A
#
# COMPACT_ATOMS: atom_id res chain seq x y z
N MET A 1 4.91 -18.80 21.27
CA MET A 1 4.15 -17.54 21.40
C MET A 1 4.41 -16.83 22.72
N GLU A 2 4.70 -17.53 23.83
CA GLU A 2 5.01 -16.91 25.14
C GLU A 2 6.03 -15.77 25.08
N LEU A 3 7.18 -15.98 24.41
CA LEU A 3 8.17 -14.91 24.22
C LEU A 3 7.59 -13.64 23.55
N LEU A 4 6.68 -13.78 22.59
CA LEU A 4 6.06 -12.63 21.94
C LEU A 4 5.09 -11.90 22.88
N VAL A 5 4.43 -12.63 23.78
CA VAL A 5 3.58 -12.04 24.82
C VAL A 5 4.44 -11.23 25.78
N ASP A 6 5.51 -11.82 26.30
CA ASP A 6 6.42 -11.15 27.24
C ASP A 6 7.07 -9.91 26.61
N CYS A 7 7.57 -10.01 25.38
CA CYS A 7 8.14 -8.87 24.67
C CYS A 7 7.09 -7.78 24.37
N SER A 8 5.82 -8.15 24.11
CA SER A 8 4.75 -7.15 23.90
C SER A 8 4.43 -6.41 25.21
N LEU A 9 4.42 -7.10 26.35
CA LEU A 9 4.21 -6.48 27.65
C LEU A 9 5.40 -5.61 28.09
N ASP A 10 6.62 -5.99 27.73
CA ASP A 10 7.81 -5.17 27.93
C ASP A 10 7.77 -3.90 27.05
N ALA A 11 7.45 -4.04 25.76
CA ALA A 11 7.27 -2.91 24.85
C ALA A 11 6.17 -1.92 25.31
N LYS A 12 5.09 -2.45 25.91
CA LYS A 12 4.05 -1.63 26.54
C LYS A 12 4.62 -0.70 27.62
N ALA A 13 5.55 -1.18 28.46
CA ALA A 13 6.16 -0.37 29.51
C ALA A 13 7.00 0.81 28.97
N HIS A 14 7.41 0.73 27.71
CA HIS A 14 8.20 1.74 27.01
C HIS A 14 7.40 2.58 26.00
N SER A 15 6.08 2.43 25.97
CA SER A 15 5.20 3.18 25.07
C SER A 15 5.26 4.68 25.35
N LEU A 16 5.34 5.47 24.29
CA LEU A 16 5.46 6.94 24.36
C LEU A 16 4.09 7.62 24.53
N ASN A 17 3.01 6.90 24.25
CA ASN A 17 1.66 7.39 24.41
C ASN A 17 0.68 6.26 24.77
N LYS A 18 -0.55 6.66 25.14
CA LYS A 18 -1.60 5.71 25.56
C LYS A 18 -2.04 4.78 24.43
N ILE A 19 -2.06 5.25 23.18
CA ILE A 19 -2.46 4.45 22.02
C ILE A 19 -1.46 3.31 21.82
N GLU A 20 -0.16 3.60 21.85
CA GLU A 20 0.90 2.59 21.79
C GLU A 20 0.78 1.58 22.93
N SER A 21 0.55 2.04 24.17
CA SER A 21 0.41 1.15 25.32
C SER A 21 -0.78 0.20 25.20
N GLU A 22 -1.93 0.69 24.72
CA GLU A 22 -3.13 -0.14 24.50
C GLU A 22 -2.94 -1.09 23.31
N MET A 23 -2.28 -0.63 22.25
CA MET A 23 -1.94 -1.43 21.08
C MET A 23 -1.10 -2.66 21.47
N TRP A 24 -0.06 -2.46 22.28
CA TRP A 24 0.79 -3.57 22.75
C TRP A 24 0.04 -4.57 23.66
N ASP A 25 -0.91 -4.09 24.47
CA ASP A 25 -1.78 -4.96 25.27
C ASP A 25 -2.63 -5.89 24.39
N HIS A 26 -3.17 -5.34 23.30
CA HIS A 26 -3.97 -6.11 22.35
C HIS A 26 -3.10 -7.09 21.53
N TYR A 27 -1.87 -6.72 21.16
CA TYR A 27 -0.93 -7.67 20.56
C TYR A 27 -0.59 -8.82 21.50
N ALA A 28 -0.30 -8.53 22.78
CA ALA A 28 -0.05 -9.54 23.81
C ALA A 28 -1.25 -10.50 23.95
N GLN A 29 -2.48 -9.96 24.04
CA GLN A 29 -3.70 -10.77 24.07
C GLN A 29 -3.86 -11.64 22.83
N SER A 30 -3.60 -11.11 21.64
CA SER A 30 -3.69 -11.87 20.40
C SER A 30 -2.71 -13.04 20.39
N PHE A 31 -1.45 -12.82 20.76
CA PHE A 31 -0.45 -13.88 20.81
C PHE A 31 -0.70 -14.92 21.91
N TYR A 32 -1.30 -14.50 23.03
CA TYR A 32 -1.67 -15.39 24.13
C TYR A 32 -2.88 -16.27 23.77
N THR A 33 -3.92 -15.69 23.17
CA THR A 33 -5.21 -16.36 22.93
C THR A 33 -5.36 -16.96 21.54
N GLY A 34 -4.56 -16.52 20.57
CA GLY A 34 -4.79 -16.77 19.14
C GLY A 34 -5.94 -15.94 18.54
N SER A 35 -6.42 -14.91 19.24
CA SER A 35 -7.55 -14.07 18.79
C SER A 35 -7.14 -13.13 17.65
N LEU A 36 -7.78 -13.31 16.49
CA LEU A 36 -7.65 -12.39 15.36
C LEU A 36 -8.28 -11.03 15.67
N ASP A 37 -9.39 -11.01 16.42
CA ASP A 37 -10.09 -9.77 16.75
C ASP A 37 -9.22 -8.89 17.66
N SER A 38 -8.45 -9.48 18.58
CA SER A 38 -7.46 -8.74 19.38
C SER A 38 -6.35 -8.14 18.50
N HIS A 39 -5.87 -8.86 17.47
CA HIS A 39 -4.88 -8.30 16.52
C HIS A 39 -5.47 -7.16 15.70
N LYS A 40 -6.74 -7.28 15.29
CA LYS A 40 -7.47 -6.21 14.61
C LYS A 40 -7.63 -4.98 15.51
N ASP A 41 -7.96 -5.16 16.79
CA ASP A 41 -8.08 -4.05 17.74
C ASP A 41 -6.74 -3.33 17.94
N ALA A 42 -5.63 -4.07 18.08
CA ALA A 42 -4.29 -3.50 18.07
C ALA A 42 -4.03 -2.70 16.78
N SER A 43 -4.41 -3.25 15.63
CA SER A 43 -4.24 -2.60 14.32
C SER A 43 -5.07 -1.32 14.17
N ARG A 44 -6.28 -1.26 14.77
CA ARG A 44 -7.10 -0.03 14.80
C ARG A 44 -6.43 1.07 15.59
N LEU A 45 -5.79 0.73 16.71
CA LEU A 45 -5.00 1.66 17.51
C LEU A 45 -3.75 2.09 16.76
N TRP A 46 -3.04 1.15 16.14
CA TRP A 46 -1.84 1.42 15.34
C TRP A 46 -2.10 2.42 14.20
N VAL A 47 -3.22 2.30 13.48
CA VAL A 47 -3.59 3.25 12.43
C VAL A 47 -3.83 4.66 12.98
N LYS A 48 -4.31 4.77 14.23
CA LYS A 48 -4.61 6.04 14.92
C LYS A 48 -3.36 6.70 15.50
N ASP A 49 -2.32 5.94 15.79
CA ASP A 49 -1.03 6.49 16.20
C ASP A 49 -0.33 7.15 15.01
N LYS A 50 -0.42 8.47 14.91
CA LYS A 50 0.09 9.24 13.76
C LYS A 50 1.49 9.78 14.03
N CYS A 51 2.36 9.71 13.02
CA CYS A 51 3.70 10.28 13.05
C CYS A 51 4.57 9.87 14.27
N PRO A 52 4.62 8.58 14.66
CA PRO A 52 5.51 8.14 15.74
C PRO A 52 6.97 8.42 15.38
N VAL A 53 7.85 8.46 16.39
CA VAL A 53 9.30 8.53 16.14
C VAL A 53 9.81 7.16 15.68
N VAL A 54 9.33 6.10 16.33
CA VAL A 54 9.64 4.70 16.03
C VAL A 54 8.36 4.03 15.54
N GLU A 55 8.35 3.64 14.27
CA GLU A 55 7.24 2.91 13.67
C GLU A 55 7.50 1.41 13.77
N ASN A 56 6.46 0.64 14.04
CA ASN A 56 6.56 -0.80 14.23
C ASN A 56 5.24 -1.48 13.90
N TYR A 57 5.32 -2.76 13.52
CA TYR A 57 4.15 -3.60 13.35
C TYR A 57 4.56 -5.07 13.46
N ILE A 58 3.70 -5.91 14.02
CA ILE A 58 4.01 -7.32 14.31
C ILE A 58 2.78 -8.21 14.18
N GLY A 59 2.95 -9.42 13.68
CA GLY A 59 1.92 -10.46 13.69
C GLY A 59 2.02 -11.42 12.51
N PHE A 60 0.91 -12.07 12.19
CA PHE A 60 0.77 -12.87 10.97
C PHE A 60 0.10 -12.02 9.90
N ILE A 61 0.90 -11.46 8.99
CA ILE A 61 0.46 -10.31 8.17
C ILE A 61 0.23 -10.69 6.71
N GLU A 62 1.24 -11.24 6.05
CA GLU A 62 1.22 -11.44 4.60
C GLU A 62 0.88 -12.87 4.19
N THR A 63 0.01 -13.04 3.21
CA THR A 63 -0.53 -14.36 2.82
C THR A 63 0.16 -14.98 1.59
N TYR A 64 1.28 -14.41 1.14
CA TYR A 64 1.91 -14.77 -0.14
C TYR A 64 2.43 -16.22 -0.20
N ARG A 65 2.86 -16.76 0.94
CA ARG A 65 3.50 -18.08 0.99
C ARG A 65 2.53 -19.24 1.20
N ASP A 66 1.28 -18.96 1.56
CA ASP A 66 0.23 -19.98 1.60
C ASP A 66 -0.27 -20.26 0.17
N PRO A 67 -0.17 -21.50 -0.34
CA PRO A 67 -0.72 -21.85 -1.64
C PRO A 67 -2.23 -21.63 -1.77
N LEU A 68 -2.97 -21.51 -0.66
CA LEU A 68 -4.38 -21.13 -0.67
C LEU A 68 -4.62 -19.64 -0.41
N GLY A 69 -3.58 -18.89 -0.03
CA GLY A 69 -3.63 -17.45 0.26
C GLY A 69 -4.52 -17.05 1.45
N VAL A 70 -4.83 -17.98 2.36
CA VAL A 70 -5.73 -17.75 3.51
C VAL A 70 -5.01 -17.75 4.86
N ARG A 71 -3.77 -18.23 4.91
CA ARG A 71 -2.89 -18.19 6.09
C ARG A 71 -1.79 -17.17 5.87
N ALA A 72 -1.47 -16.41 6.91
CA ALA A 72 -0.45 -15.39 6.87
C ALA A 72 0.87 -15.86 7.49
N GLU A 73 1.99 -15.39 6.94
CA GLU A 73 3.34 -15.55 7.47
C GLU A 73 3.57 -14.58 8.63
N PHE A 74 4.32 -15.04 9.63
CA PHE A 74 4.74 -14.18 10.73
C PHE A 74 5.78 -13.18 10.24
N GLU A 75 5.59 -11.91 10.60
CA GLU A 75 6.59 -10.88 10.40
C GLU A 75 6.55 -9.82 11.52
N SER A 76 7.66 -9.11 11.67
CA SER A 76 7.79 -7.97 12.57
C SER A 76 8.80 -6.99 12.02
N PHE A 77 8.55 -5.69 12.15
CA PHE A 77 9.56 -4.68 11.88
C PHE A 77 9.58 -3.59 12.95
N VAL A 78 10.76 -3.00 13.10
CA VAL A 78 10.98 -1.75 13.84
C VAL A 78 11.77 -0.82 12.94
N ALA A 79 11.31 0.41 12.80
CA ALA A 79 11.93 1.41 11.94
C ALA A 79 11.83 2.81 12.55
N VAL A 80 12.75 3.69 12.15
CA VAL A 80 12.74 5.10 12.55
C VAL A 80 12.14 5.94 11.42
N VAL A 81 11.22 6.84 11.75
CA VAL A 81 10.60 7.72 10.75
C VAL A 81 11.58 8.77 10.27
N ASN A 82 11.85 8.78 8.97
CA ASN A 82 12.66 9.78 8.30
C ASN A 82 11.81 10.99 7.90
N ARG A 83 11.69 11.97 8.80
CA ARG A 83 10.81 13.14 8.63
C ARG A 83 11.12 13.96 7.36
N SER A 84 12.40 14.07 6.97
CA SER A 84 12.81 14.82 5.78
C SER A 84 12.37 14.14 4.48
N MET A 85 12.37 12.81 4.42
CA MET A 85 11.86 12.08 3.27
C MET A 85 10.34 11.99 3.27
N SER A 86 9.72 11.80 4.45
CA SER A 86 8.26 11.82 4.61
C SER A 86 7.64 13.14 4.13
N SER A 87 8.28 14.30 4.34
CA SER A 87 7.74 15.58 3.86
C SER A 87 7.63 15.65 2.32
N LYS A 88 8.49 14.92 1.58
CA LYS A 88 8.36 14.81 0.12
C LYS A 88 7.12 14.01 -0.28
N PHE A 89 6.84 12.93 0.44
CA PHE A 89 5.62 12.14 0.23
C PHE A 89 4.36 12.89 0.64
N GLN A 90 4.42 13.77 1.65
CA GLN A 90 3.27 14.60 2.03
C GLN A 90 2.77 15.45 0.86
N ARG A 91 3.67 16.04 0.06
CA ARG A 91 3.26 16.76 -1.17
C ARG A 91 2.50 15.85 -2.14
N LEU A 92 2.90 14.59 -2.29
CA LEU A 92 2.17 13.62 -3.13
C LEU A 92 0.79 13.30 -2.55
N VAL A 93 0.70 13.14 -1.23
CA VAL A 93 -0.56 12.91 -0.51
C VAL A 93 -1.50 14.10 -0.65
N ASP A 94 -1.00 15.33 -0.54
CA ASP A 94 -1.79 16.56 -0.66
C ASP A 94 -2.39 16.72 -2.06
N ASN A 95 -1.72 16.20 -3.10
CA ASN A 95 -2.19 16.20 -4.49
C ASN A 95 -2.96 14.91 -4.88
N ALA A 96 -3.15 13.97 -3.95
CA ALA A 96 -3.68 12.65 -4.28
C ALA A 96 -5.11 12.70 -4.82
N VAL A 97 -5.97 13.58 -4.31
CA VAL A 97 -7.37 13.70 -4.75
C VAL A 97 -7.43 14.10 -6.23
N ASP A 98 -6.63 15.09 -6.62
CA ASP A 98 -6.55 15.55 -8.01
C ASP A 98 -5.95 14.46 -8.90
N LEU A 99 -4.92 13.75 -8.42
CA LEU A 99 -4.32 12.64 -9.15
C LEU A 99 -5.32 11.51 -9.39
N LEU A 100 -6.05 11.06 -8.36
CA LEU A 100 -7.06 10.00 -8.47
C LEU A 100 -8.13 10.30 -9.52
N SER A 101 -8.50 11.58 -9.70
CA SER A 101 -9.48 11.99 -10.71
C SER A 101 -9.04 11.70 -12.16
N ASN A 102 -7.74 11.51 -12.40
CA ASN A 102 -7.18 11.18 -13.71
C ASN A 102 -7.13 9.67 -14.01
N LEU A 103 -7.55 8.81 -13.07
CA LEU A 103 -7.59 7.37 -13.31
C LEU A 103 -8.67 7.00 -14.33
N PRO A 104 -8.43 5.98 -15.18
CA PRO A 104 -9.27 5.70 -16.34
C PRO A 104 -10.56 4.93 -16.01
N TRP A 105 -11.08 5.05 -14.78
CA TRP A 105 -12.33 4.42 -14.36
C TRP A 105 -13.32 5.45 -13.79
N PRO A 106 -14.63 5.16 -13.83
CA PRO A 106 -15.64 6.09 -13.34
C PRO A 106 -15.51 6.35 -11.83
N SER A 107 -15.93 7.53 -11.38
CA SER A 107 -15.93 7.91 -9.96
C SER A 107 -16.75 6.97 -9.07
N THR A 108 -17.73 6.24 -9.61
CA THR A 108 -18.49 5.20 -8.89
C THR A 108 -17.64 4.00 -8.45
N TYR A 109 -16.47 3.83 -9.06
CA TYR A 109 -15.47 2.82 -8.68
C TYR A 109 -14.45 3.36 -7.68
N GLU A 110 -14.51 4.64 -7.32
CA GLU A 110 -13.69 5.21 -6.25
C GLU A 110 -14.39 5.16 -4.90
N LYS A 111 -13.58 5.23 -3.84
CA LYS A 111 -14.11 5.33 -2.47
C LYS A 111 -14.88 6.65 -2.34
N ASP A 112 -16.02 6.62 -1.65
CA ASP A 112 -16.89 7.81 -1.51
C ASP A 112 -16.19 8.98 -0.81
N ARG A 113 -15.23 8.66 0.07
CA ARG A 113 -14.34 9.63 0.70
C ARG A 113 -12.90 9.12 0.61
N PHE A 114 -12.01 9.95 0.08
CA PHE A 114 -10.58 9.72 0.21
C PHE A 114 -10.16 9.99 1.66
N LEU A 115 -9.76 8.94 2.36
CA LEU A 115 -9.12 9.07 3.67
C LEU A 115 -7.64 9.29 3.42
N GLN A 116 -7.16 10.51 3.67
CA GLN A 116 -5.76 10.88 3.51
C GLN A 116 -4.90 9.94 4.37
N PRO A 117 -4.11 9.04 3.76
CA PRO A 117 -3.31 8.11 4.53
C PRO A 117 -2.05 8.80 5.04
N ASP A 118 -1.49 8.26 6.13
CA ASP A 118 -0.14 8.62 6.53
C ASP A 118 0.83 7.96 5.54
N PHE A 119 1.76 8.73 4.98
CA PHE A 119 2.79 8.23 4.08
C PHE A 119 4.16 8.57 4.67
N THR A 120 4.77 7.59 5.32
CA THR A 120 6.04 7.76 6.01
C THR A 120 7.18 7.06 5.26
N SER A 121 8.32 7.74 5.18
CA SER A 121 9.58 7.09 4.84
C SER A 121 10.22 6.58 6.11
N LEU A 122 10.62 5.31 6.09
CA LEU A 122 11.14 4.60 7.24
C LEU A 122 12.56 4.12 6.96
N ASP A 123 13.44 4.29 7.94
CA ASP A 123 14.73 3.62 7.98
C ASP A 123 14.62 2.41 8.91
N VAL A 124 14.61 1.23 8.29
CA VAL A 124 14.44 -0.06 8.99
C VAL A 124 15.62 -0.31 9.93
N VAL A 125 15.33 -0.58 11.20
CA VAL A 125 16.31 -0.99 12.21
C VAL A 125 16.41 -2.51 12.24
N THR A 126 15.27 -3.20 12.29
CA THR A 126 15.17 -4.66 12.21
C THR A 126 13.90 -5.08 11.49
N PHE A 127 13.97 -6.20 10.79
CA PHE A 127 12.83 -6.84 10.14
C PHE A 127 12.97 -8.36 10.25
N ALA A 128 12.12 -8.98 11.06
CA ALA A 128 11.99 -10.43 11.13
C ALA A 128 11.04 -10.89 10.02
N THR A 129 11.59 -11.27 8.87
CA THR A 129 10.82 -11.68 7.68
C THR A 129 11.63 -12.64 6.80
N SER A 130 10.95 -13.30 5.87
CA SER A 130 11.55 -14.13 4.81
C SER A 130 12.16 -13.31 3.68
N GLY A 131 11.75 -12.04 3.52
CA GLY A 131 12.32 -11.10 2.55
C GLY A 131 11.88 -9.67 2.83
N ILE A 132 12.84 -8.74 2.89
CA ILE A 132 12.54 -7.34 3.23
C ILE A 132 11.92 -6.63 2.00
N PRO A 133 10.68 -6.11 2.09
CA PRO A 133 10.05 -5.41 0.98
C PRO A 133 10.63 -3.98 0.81
N VAL A 134 10.20 -3.26 -0.23
CA VAL A 134 10.58 -1.85 -0.46
C VAL A 134 9.52 -0.86 0.03
N GLY A 135 8.28 -1.33 0.22
CA GLY A 135 7.15 -0.56 0.69
C GLY A 135 6.06 -1.49 1.21
N ILE A 136 5.16 -0.97 2.05
CA ILE A 136 4.08 -1.75 2.68
C ILE A 136 2.83 -0.87 2.84
N ASN A 137 1.66 -1.47 2.59
CA ASN A 137 0.33 -0.90 2.88
C ASN A 137 -0.40 -1.79 3.89
N ILE A 138 -0.55 -1.33 5.14
CA ILE A 138 -1.10 -2.12 6.25
C ILE A 138 -2.07 -1.28 7.11
N PRO A 139 -2.97 -1.90 7.90
CA PRO A 139 -3.13 -3.34 8.12
C PRO A 139 -3.88 -4.05 6.99
N ASN A 140 -3.73 -5.37 6.93
CA ASN A 140 -4.36 -6.25 5.95
C ASN A 140 -5.84 -6.58 6.24
N TYR A 141 -6.52 -5.74 7.02
CA TYR A 141 -7.91 -5.89 7.44
C TYR A 141 -8.80 -4.88 6.71
N ASP A 142 -9.62 -5.34 5.77
CA ASP A 142 -10.43 -4.43 4.94
C ASP A 142 -11.46 -3.63 5.75
N ASP A 143 -11.99 -4.18 6.84
CA ASP A 143 -12.87 -3.45 7.76
C ASP A 143 -12.13 -2.29 8.46
N VAL A 144 -10.90 -2.53 8.93
CA VAL A 144 -10.06 -1.48 9.53
C VAL A 144 -9.70 -0.42 8.48
N ARG A 145 -9.32 -0.84 7.26
CA ARG A 145 -8.97 0.08 6.16
C ARG A 145 -10.13 0.99 5.75
N GLN A 146 -11.36 0.49 5.82
CA GLN A 146 -12.56 1.23 5.45
C GLN A 146 -13.04 2.17 6.56
N VAL A 147 -12.93 1.75 7.83
CA VAL A 147 -13.51 2.48 8.97
C VAL A 147 -12.48 3.38 9.65
N ASP A 148 -11.29 2.87 9.95
CA ASP A 148 -10.25 3.57 10.73
C ASP A 148 -9.15 4.15 9.83
N GLY A 149 -8.86 3.50 8.70
CA GLY A 149 -7.84 3.90 7.72
C GLY A 149 -6.67 2.91 7.63
N PHE A 150 -5.56 3.36 7.05
CA PHE A 150 -4.35 2.57 6.82
C PHE A 150 -3.12 3.48 6.82
N LYS A 151 -1.92 2.88 6.89
CA LYS A 151 -0.64 3.58 6.72
C LYS A 151 0.11 3.02 5.51
N ASN A 152 0.77 3.90 4.78
CA ASN A 152 1.74 3.55 3.75
C ASN A 152 3.14 3.81 4.27
N VAL A 153 4.04 2.86 4.07
CA VAL A 153 5.44 3.00 4.47
C VAL A 153 6.34 2.71 3.29
N SER A 154 7.37 3.53 3.10
CA SER A 154 8.46 3.30 2.14
C SER A 154 9.76 3.07 2.89
N LEU A 155 10.42 1.94 2.66
CA LEU A 155 11.62 1.53 3.40
C LEU A 155 12.87 2.14 2.71
N GLY A 156 13.21 3.35 3.12
CA GLY A 156 14.19 4.22 2.44
C GLY A 156 15.59 3.64 2.39
N ASN A 157 16.09 3.12 3.51
CA ASN A 157 17.41 2.48 3.57
C ASN A 157 17.49 1.17 2.78
N VAL A 158 16.43 0.37 2.76
CA VAL A 158 16.33 -0.87 1.94
C VAL A 158 16.39 -0.51 0.45
N LEU A 159 15.62 0.51 0.07
CA LEU A 159 15.59 1.01 -1.29
C LEU A 159 16.95 1.52 -1.76
N SER A 160 17.58 2.34 -0.92
CA SER A 160 18.90 2.91 -1.20
C SER A 160 19.95 1.80 -1.33
N ALA A 161 19.88 0.74 -0.51
CA ALA A 161 20.78 -0.39 -0.61
C ALA A 161 20.63 -1.16 -1.94
N ARG A 162 19.41 -1.30 -2.45
CA ARG A 162 19.12 -2.00 -3.72
C ARG A 162 19.73 -1.32 -4.94
N PHE A 163 19.85 0.02 -4.92
CA PHE A 163 20.35 0.80 -6.04
C PHE A 163 21.79 1.26 -5.90
N LYS A 164 22.55 0.76 -4.90
CA LYS A 164 24.00 1.01 -4.82
C LYS A 164 24.78 0.46 -6.02
N ASP A 165 24.29 -0.63 -6.61
CA ASP A 165 24.87 -1.26 -7.80
C ASP A 165 23.74 -1.71 -8.74
N PRO A 166 23.17 -0.78 -9.53
CA PRO A 166 22.04 -1.07 -10.39
C PRO A 166 22.44 -1.97 -11.55
N LYS A 167 21.96 -3.21 -11.47
CA LYS A 167 22.03 -4.22 -12.53
C LYS A 167 21.39 -3.72 -13.82
N SER A 168 22.16 -3.70 -14.90
CA SER A 168 21.78 -3.18 -16.22
C SER A 168 21.89 -4.22 -17.33
N GLU A 169 21.85 -5.51 -16.96
CA GLU A 169 21.71 -6.60 -17.91
C GLU A 169 20.43 -6.38 -18.73
N PHE A 170 20.50 -6.71 -20.03
CA PHE A 170 19.42 -6.54 -21.01
C PHE A 170 19.14 -5.10 -21.50
N LEU A 171 19.89 -4.10 -21.05
CA LEU A 171 19.84 -2.76 -21.63
C LEU A 171 20.84 -2.61 -22.79
N ARG A 172 20.47 -1.80 -23.79
CA ARG A 172 21.41 -1.34 -24.82
C ARG A 172 22.45 -0.44 -24.17
N GLU A 173 23.68 -0.45 -24.68
CA GLU A 173 24.76 0.38 -24.14
C GLU A 173 24.40 1.87 -24.09
N GLU A 174 23.63 2.35 -25.08
CA GLU A 174 23.14 3.74 -25.15
C GLU A 174 22.19 4.13 -24.01
N ASP A 175 21.46 3.17 -23.43
CA ASP A 175 20.47 3.41 -22.38
C ASP A 175 21.04 3.23 -20.96
N LYS A 176 22.16 2.50 -20.82
CA LYS A 176 22.72 2.12 -19.51
C LYS A 176 23.03 3.32 -18.63
N LYS A 177 23.65 4.36 -19.20
CA LYS A 177 24.00 5.56 -18.42
C LYS A 177 22.73 6.23 -17.87
N LEU A 178 21.73 6.43 -18.73
CA LEU A 178 20.46 7.04 -18.33
C LEU A 178 19.77 6.21 -17.23
N TYR A 179 19.78 4.89 -17.36
CA TYR A 179 19.22 3.99 -16.35
C TYR A 179 19.96 4.13 -15.01
N VAL A 180 21.29 4.00 -14.99
CA VAL A 180 22.09 4.06 -13.76
C VAL A 180 21.88 5.40 -13.04
N ASP A 181 21.86 6.51 -13.79
CA ASP A 181 21.70 7.86 -13.22
C ASP A 181 20.30 8.10 -12.60
N HIS A 182 19.28 7.33 -12.99
CA HIS A 182 17.88 7.59 -12.62
C HIS A 182 17.10 6.40 -12.04
N ALA A 183 17.72 5.22 -11.93
CA ALA A 183 17.04 4.01 -11.47
C ALA A 183 16.47 4.20 -10.05
N GLU A 184 17.27 4.74 -9.13
CA GLU A 184 16.85 4.97 -7.75
C GLU A 184 15.71 5.99 -7.64
N SER A 185 15.84 7.15 -8.29
CA SER A 185 14.83 8.21 -8.23
C SER A 185 13.51 7.78 -8.89
N SER A 186 13.59 7.11 -10.04
CA SER A 186 12.42 6.59 -10.75
C SER A 186 11.70 5.54 -9.91
N PHE A 187 12.46 4.65 -9.27
CA PHE A 187 11.87 3.60 -8.45
C PHE A 187 11.28 4.15 -7.12
N LYS A 188 11.91 5.17 -6.51
CA LYS A 188 11.33 5.92 -5.37
C LYS A 188 9.96 6.48 -5.71
N LEU A 189 9.85 7.17 -6.85
CA LEU A 189 8.58 7.72 -7.33
C LEU A 189 7.57 6.60 -7.59
N GLN A 190 7.99 5.52 -8.25
CA GLN A 190 7.12 4.40 -8.55
C GLN A 190 6.56 3.74 -7.28
N VAL A 191 7.38 3.54 -6.25
CA VAL A 191 6.92 3.01 -4.94
C VAL A 191 5.90 3.97 -4.32
N GLY A 192 6.18 5.28 -4.30
CA GLY A 192 5.24 6.28 -3.78
C GLY A 192 3.86 6.20 -4.43
N LEU A 193 3.83 6.14 -5.77
CA LEU A 193 2.59 6.05 -6.55
C LEU A 193 1.91 4.68 -6.41
N HIS A 194 2.69 3.59 -6.37
CA HIS A 194 2.21 2.22 -6.21
C HIS A 194 1.44 2.05 -4.90
N GLU A 195 2.03 2.48 -3.78
CA GLU A 195 1.40 2.34 -2.46
C GLU A 195 0.20 3.28 -2.31
N LEU A 196 0.38 4.57 -2.61
CA LEU A 196 -0.63 5.59 -2.35
C LEU A 196 -1.82 5.50 -3.31
N LEU A 197 -1.54 5.52 -4.62
CA LEU A 197 -2.56 5.63 -5.66
C LEU A 197 -2.89 4.27 -6.28
N GLY A 198 -1.99 3.30 -6.19
CA GLY A 198 -2.23 1.93 -6.65
C GLY A 198 -3.05 1.12 -5.64
N HIS A 199 -2.51 0.91 -4.43
CA HIS A 199 -3.18 0.15 -3.37
C HIS A 199 -4.23 0.96 -2.61
N GLY A 200 -4.02 2.28 -2.47
CA GLY A 200 -4.94 3.16 -1.75
C GLY A 200 -6.23 3.53 -2.51
N SER A 201 -6.25 3.40 -3.84
CA SER A 201 -7.42 3.70 -4.69
C SER A 201 -8.43 2.55 -4.78
N ARG A 202 -9.59 2.86 -5.38
CA ARG A 202 -10.69 1.95 -5.70
C ARG A 202 -11.57 1.51 -4.52
N LYS A 203 -12.86 1.39 -4.84
CA LYS A 203 -13.93 0.80 -4.04
C LYS A 203 -14.10 -0.68 -4.36
N LEU A 204 -14.22 -1.49 -3.31
CA LEU A 204 -14.71 -2.86 -3.46
C LEU A 204 -16.22 -2.84 -3.26
N PHE A 205 -16.97 -3.32 -4.27
CA PHE A 205 -18.41 -3.48 -4.14
C PHE A 205 -18.73 -4.61 -3.18
N GLN A 206 -19.49 -4.29 -2.14
CA GLN A 206 -19.79 -5.20 -1.05
C GLN A 206 -21.28 -5.22 -0.73
N ARG A 207 -21.71 -6.37 -0.23
CA ARG A 207 -23.00 -6.58 0.40
C ARG A 207 -22.80 -6.97 1.86
N SER A 208 -23.34 -6.16 2.75
CA SER A 208 -23.36 -6.41 4.20
C SER A 208 -24.19 -7.65 4.54
N GLY A 209 -24.03 -8.17 5.77
CA GLY A 209 -24.83 -9.30 6.26
C GLY A 209 -26.34 -9.05 6.18
N ASP A 210 -26.75 -7.79 6.40
CA ASP A 210 -28.14 -7.33 6.33
C ASP A 210 -28.64 -7.08 4.91
N GLY A 211 -27.83 -7.43 3.90
CA GLY A 211 -28.19 -7.34 2.49
C GLY A 211 -28.01 -5.97 1.85
N ILE A 212 -27.60 -4.95 2.61
CA ILE A 212 -27.33 -3.58 2.14
C ILE A 212 -26.08 -3.56 1.24
N LEU A 213 -26.17 -2.87 0.10
CA LEU A 213 -25.06 -2.64 -0.81
C LEU A 213 -24.34 -1.34 -0.46
N ASN A 214 -23.01 -1.32 -0.60
CA ASN A 214 -22.22 -0.11 -0.40
C ASN A 214 -22.12 0.77 -1.65
N PHE A 215 -22.90 0.50 -2.71
CA PHE A 215 -22.90 1.25 -3.96
C PHE A 215 -24.33 1.35 -4.52
N ASP A 216 -24.58 2.36 -5.34
CA ASP A 216 -25.88 2.56 -6.00
C ASP A 216 -25.92 1.79 -7.33
N THR A 217 -26.87 0.85 -7.44
CA THR A 217 -27.06 0.00 -8.62
C THR A 217 -27.60 0.75 -9.84
N ASN A 218 -28.15 1.95 -9.67
CA ASN A 218 -28.70 2.74 -10.77
C ASN A 218 -27.63 3.59 -11.46
N SER A 219 -26.73 4.19 -10.68
CA SER A 219 -25.63 5.01 -11.20
C SER A 219 -24.36 4.22 -11.52
N THR A 220 -24.15 3.06 -10.88
CA THR A 220 -22.95 2.24 -11.09
C THR A 220 -23.17 1.22 -12.20
N LYS A 221 -22.38 1.35 -13.27
CA LYS A 221 -22.37 0.43 -14.41
C LYS A 221 -21.07 -0.34 -14.49
N ASP A 222 -21.15 -1.58 -14.94
CA ASP A 222 -20.00 -2.42 -15.19
C ASP A 222 -19.15 -1.83 -16.32
N ILE A 223 -17.86 -1.58 -16.05
CA ILE A 223 -16.94 -0.92 -17.01
C ILE A 223 -16.65 -1.75 -18.26
N ILE A 224 -16.91 -3.07 -18.24
CA ILE A 224 -16.65 -3.95 -19.38
C ILE A 224 -17.89 -4.09 -20.26
N SER A 225 -19.04 -4.38 -19.63
CA SER A 225 -20.30 -4.66 -20.33
C SER A 225 -21.19 -3.43 -20.52
N GLY A 226 -20.96 -2.35 -19.76
CA GLY A 226 -21.83 -1.17 -19.72
C GLY A 226 -23.19 -1.40 -19.04
N GLY A 227 -23.45 -2.62 -18.56
CA GLY A 227 -24.68 -3.04 -17.91
C GLY A 227 -24.66 -2.87 -16.38
N PRO A 228 -25.66 -3.41 -15.66
CA PRO A 228 -25.70 -3.36 -14.20
C PRO A 228 -24.62 -4.26 -13.57
N ILE A 229 -24.20 -3.92 -12.35
CA ILE A 229 -23.26 -4.74 -11.57
C ILE A 229 -23.95 -6.04 -11.12
N HIS A 230 -23.51 -7.18 -11.64
CA HIS A 230 -24.07 -8.49 -11.31
C HIS A 230 -23.37 -9.20 -10.16
N SER A 231 -22.18 -8.75 -9.75
CA SER A 231 -21.38 -9.40 -8.69
C SER A 231 -20.82 -8.40 -7.69
N CYS A 232 -20.87 -8.76 -6.40
CA CYS A 232 -20.25 -8.02 -5.31
C CYS A 232 -19.77 -8.99 -4.22
N CYS A 233 -18.80 -8.56 -3.41
CA CYS A 233 -18.26 -9.37 -2.33
C CYS A 233 -19.25 -9.45 -1.16
N LYS A 234 -19.47 -10.64 -0.60
CA LYS A 234 -20.12 -10.77 0.72
C LYS A 234 -19.07 -10.43 1.78
N SER A 235 -19.49 -9.78 2.87
CA SER A 235 -18.61 -9.30 3.95
C SER A 235 -17.55 -10.32 4.46
N LYS A 236 -17.82 -11.64 4.39
CA LYS A 236 -16.88 -12.71 4.81
C LYS A 236 -16.01 -13.31 3.68
N THR A 237 -16.19 -12.92 2.42
CA THR A 237 -15.59 -13.58 1.24
C THR A 237 -14.27 -12.94 0.78
N ILE A 238 -13.90 -11.77 1.30
CA ILE A 238 -12.65 -11.07 0.97
C ILE A 238 -11.41 -11.96 1.18
N LEU A 239 -11.43 -12.81 2.21
CA LEU A 239 -10.37 -13.77 2.50
C LEU A 239 -10.14 -14.81 1.40
N ILE A 240 -11.19 -15.20 0.66
CA ILE A 240 -11.11 -16.28 -0.34
C ILE A 240 -10.48 -15.80 -1.66
N LEU A 241 -10.49 -14.49 -1.92
CA LEU A 241 -10.01 -13.93 -3.19
C LEU A 241 -8.55 -13.49 -3.17
N ARG A 242 -7.89 -13.39 -2.00
CA ARG A 242 -6.49 -12.90 -1.90
C ARG A 242 -5.50 -13.70 -2.75
N HIS A 243 -5.66 -15.01 -2.87
CA HIS A 243 -4.78 -15.87 -3.69
C HIS A 243 -4.79 -15.48 -5.19
N PHE A 244 -5.97 -15.17 -5.73
CA PHE A 244 -6.10 -14.71 -7.12
C PHE A 244 -5.88 -13.20 -7.29
N TYR A 245 -5.89 -12.42 -6.20
CA TYR A 245 -5.81 -10.95 -6.24
C TYR A 245 -4.43 -10.39 -5.89
N ALA A 246 -3.52 -11.12 -5.24
CA ALA A 246 -2.19 -10.60 -4.96
C ALA A 246 -1.44 -10.22 -6.26
N PRO A 247 -1.30 -11.11 -7.27
CA PRO A 247 -0.65 -10.75 -8.52
C PRO A 247 -1.40 -9.67 -9.32
N PRO A 248 -2.74 -9.73 -9.53
CA PRO A 248 -3.48 -8.66 -10.21
C PRO A 248 -3.53 -7.33 -9.44
N GLY A 249 -3.50 -7.38 -8.11
CA GLY A 249 -3.46 -6.21 -7.24
C GLY A 249 -2.13 -5.46 -7.37
N HIS A 250 -1.02 -6.20 -7.36
CA HIS A 250 0.32 -5.67 -7.65
C HIS A 250 0.45 -5.16 -9.09
N TYR A 251 -0.08 -5.91 -10.07
CA TYR A 251 -0.11 -5.47 -11.46
C TYR A 251 -0.85 -4.15 -11.61
N ARG A 252 -2.05 -4.02 -11.03
CA ARG A 252 -2.82 -2.77 -11.04
C ARG A 252 -2.03 -1.62 -10.41
N ALA A 253 -1.44 -1.84 -9.24
CA ALA A 253 -0.70 -0.79 -8.55
C ALA A 253 0.53 -0.34 -9.33
N ASN A 254 1.24 -1.26 -9.99
CA ASN A 254 2.33 -0.95 -10.91
C ASN A 254 1.87 -0.15 -12.14
N VAL A 255 0.74 -0.54 -12.74
CA VAL A 255 0.17 0.19 -13.88
C VAL A 255 -0.24 1.61 -13.46
N CYS A 256 -0.83 1.79 -12.29
CA CYS A 256 -1.14 3.12 -11.75
C CYS A 256 0.14 3.96 -11.59
N GLY A 257 1.21 3.36 -11.02
CA GLY A 257 2.51 4.02 -10.92
C GLY A 257 3.07 4.47 -12.27
N ALA A 258 2.96 3.64 -13.31
CA ALA A 258 3.40 3.98 -14.66
C ALA A 258 2.57 5.12 -15.29
N VAL A 259 1.24 5.07 -15.16
CA VAL A 259 0.33 6.10 -15.70
C VAL A 259 0.65 7.47 -15.09
N PHE A 260 0.83 7.52 -13.77
CA PHE A 260 1.16 8.77 -13.09
C PHE A 260 2.62 9.19 -13.24
N GLY A 261 3.55 8.27 -13.47
CA GLY A 261 4.95 8.60 -13.77
C GLY A 261 5.07 9.53 -14.99
N CYS A 262 4.22 9.32 -16.01
CA CYS A 262 4.16 10.20 -17.18
C CYS A 262 3.49 11.56 -16.88
N GLY A 263 2.60 11.65 -15.88
CA GLY A 263 1.84 12.85 -15.52
C GLY A 263 2.45 13.70 -14.39
N ALA A 264 3.26 13.12 -13.49
CA ALA A 264 3.81 13.82 -12.32
C ALA A 264 4.71 15.02 -12.68
N LYS A 265 5.22 15.05 -13.92
CA LYS A 265 6.01 16.16 -14.47
C LYS A 265 5.18 17.45 -14.66
N SER A 266 3.85 17.36 -14.85
CA SER A 266 2.98 18.53 -15.03
C SER A 266 2.49 19.14 -13.71
N GLN A 267 2.77 18.51 -12.56
CA GLN A 267 2.24 18.90 -11.25
C GLN A 267 3.32 19.33 -10.23
N GLY A 268 4.54 19.61 -10.67
CA GLY A 268 5.56 20.29 -9.85
C GLY A 268 6.25 19.43 -8.79
N VAL A 269 6.30 18.12 -8.96
CA VAL A 269 7.16 17.24 -8.15
C VAL A 269 8.58 17.30 -8.73
N ASP A 270 9.43 18.17 -8.17
CA ASP A 270 10.74 18.55 -8.73
C ASP A 270 11.74 17.38 -8.89
N ASP A 271 11.52 16.24 -8.24
CA ASP A 271 12.35 15.03 -8.40
C ASP A 271 11.98 14.21 -9.66
N ALA A 272 10.98 14.63 -10.45
CA ALA A 272 10.51 13.94 -11.67
C ALA A 272 11.27 14.37 -12.96
N HIS A 273 12.55 14.73 -12.86
CA HIS A 273 13.30 15.23 -14.01
C HIS A 273 13.50 14.21 -15.16
N SER A 274 13.23 12.91 -14.97
CA SER A 274 13.61 11.88 -15.95
C SER A 274 12.59 10.79 -16.28
N CYS A 275 11.30 10.93 -15.93
CA CYS A 275 10.29 9.99 -16.43
C CYS A 275 9.95 10.30 -17.90
N VAL A 276 10.76 9.82 -18.83
CA VAL A 276 10.44 9.74 -20.27
C VAL A 276 10.16 8.28 -20.58
N LEU A 277 8.93 7.84 -20.34
CA LEU A 277 8.37 6.72 -21.08
C LEU A 277 7.69 7.32 -22.31
N THR A 278 8.39 7.27 -23.43
CA THR A 278 7.88 7.63 -24.74
C THR A 278 6.67 6.75 -25.02
N THR A 279 5.46 7.29 -24.86
CA THR A 279 4.25 6.68 -25.41
C THR A 279 4.38 6.71 -26.93
N TYR A 280 4.82 5.60 -27.51
CA TYR A 280 4.58 5.30 -28.92
C TYR A 280 3.07 5.07 -29.10
N TYR A 281 2.30 6.15 -29.14
CA TYR A 281 1.05 6.16 -29.89
C TYR A 281 1.45 6.22 -31.36
N SER A 282 1.66 5.05 -31.96
CA SER A 282 1.61 4.92 -33.41
C SER A 282 0.26 5.45 -33.87
N LYS A 283 0.27 6.62 -34.54
CA LYS A 283 -0.88 7.10 -35.32
C LYS A 283 -1.32 5.97 -36.26
N PRO A 284 -2.62 5.74 -36.46
CA PRO A 284 -3.06 4.93 -37.58
C PRO A 284 -2.70 5.71 -38.84
N THR A 285 -1.69 5.25 -39.59
CA THR A 285 -1.53 5.65 -40.98
C THR A 285 -2.67 5.01 -41.75
N SER A 286 -3.75 5.77 -41.92
CA SER A 286 -4.59 5.66 -43.09
C SER A 286 -3.76 6.06 -44.31
N GLU A 287 -3.92 5.29 -45.39
CA GLU A 287 -3.56 5.54 -46.80
C GLU A 287 -2.49 4.59 -47.40
N LEU A 288 -3.00 3.83 -48.37
CA LEU A 288 -2.41 3.01 -49.45
C LEU A 288 -1.80 1.65 -49.09
#